data_AF-A0A8J4Y9W5-F1
#
_entry.id   AF-A0A8J4Y9W5-F1
#
_cell.length_a   1.000
_cell.length_b   1.000
_cell.length_c   1.000
_cell.angle_alpha   90.00
_cell.angle_beta   90.00
_cell.angle_gamma   90.00
#
_symmetry.space_group_name_H-M   'P 1'
#
loop_
_entity.id
_entity.type
_entity.pdbx_description
1 polymer ?
#
loop_
_entity_poly.entity_id
_entity_poly.type
_entity_poly.pdbx_seq_one_letter_code
_entity_poly.pdbx_strand_id
1 'polypeptide(L)'
;MTLQDASFRLKNYWLFNPITYDLVTTYLCPDLEQLRLDFIFQDLIEEPEVSVLSSLTKLRKFEINFYDQCFYDLGKGMLEACGASLTYLSLHLADDWFVVAPVHNVVASCCPNLVTLLYSGDYKARHTLEECDDQLDFAIPGPAHPNLLHLKVTGVVSDQRLRFLLSHGPALQTIHLDGELEWLHDSTLVAALQINPLPDLEEIWFNVSTTVTLASVRLLLQQDNPLKCIGRLCHMGEATMGEYQELLAHVRQHNLDIKLIWVTDERIKK
;
A
#
# COMPACT_ATOMS: atom_id res chain seq x y z
N MET A 1 -36.83 -20.18 -15.74
CA MET A 1 -36.22 -20.03 -14.40
C MET A 1 -35.51 -18.70 -14.41
N THR A 2 -36.12 -17.67 -13.83
CA THR A 2 -35.55 -16.33 -13.74
C THR A 2 -34.39 -16.38 -12.75
N LEU A 3 -33.26 -15.76 -13.07
CA LEU A 3 -32.06 -15.70 -12.20
C LEU A 3 -32.34 -15.18 -10.78
N GLN A 4 -33.52 -14.57 -10.55
CA GLN A 4 -33.99 -14.09 -9.25
C GLN A 4 -34.08 -15.15 -8.14
N ASP A 5 -34.21 -16.45 -8.47
CA ASP A 5 -34.33 -17.51 -7.46
C ASP A 5 -33.00 -18.23 -7.15
N ALA A 6 -31.92 -17.89 -7.87
CA ALA A 6 -30.61 -18.50 -7.66
C ALA A 6 -29.76 -17.64 -6.73
N SER A 7 -29.62 -18.09 -5.48
CA SER A 7 -28.65 -17.54 -4.53
C SER A 7 -27.53 -18.54 -4.27
N PHE A 8 -26.29 -18.12 -4.47
CA PHE A 8 -25.10 -18.91 -4.19
C PHE A 8 -24.47 -18.45 -2.88
N ARG A 9 -24.03 -19.43 -2.07
CA ARG A 9 -23.30 -19.18 -0.81
C ARG A 9 -21.80 -19.04 -1.08
N LEU A 10 -21.44 -18.17 -2.02
CA LEU A 10 -20.05 -17.85 -2.33
C LEU A 10 -19.60 -16.63 -1.53
N LYS A 11 -18.49 -16.79 -0.80
CA LYS A 11 -17.85 -15.71 -0.03
C LYS A 11 -16.68 -15.07 -0.75
N ASN A 12 -16.08 -15.78 -1.70
CA ASN A 12 -14.92 -15.34 -2.46
C ASN A 12 -15.25 -15.47 -3.95
N TYR A 13 -14.94 -14.43 -4.71
CA TYR A 13 -15.21 -14.43 -6.14
C TYR A 13 -14.09 -13.72 -6.88
N TRP A 14 -13.53 -14.39 -7.89
CA TRP A 14 -12.45 -13.88 -8.71
C TRP A 14 -12.91 -13.82 -10.16
N LEU A 15 -12.72 -12.67 -10.79
CA LEU A 15 -13.08 -12.45 -12.19
C LEU A 15 -11.87 -11.88 -12.93
N PHE A 16 -11.73 -12.28 -14.18
CA PHE A 16 -10.64 -11.90 -15.06
C PHE A 16 -11.22 -11.25 -16.31
N ASN A 17 -10.82 -10.02 -16.60
CA ASN A 17 -11.40 -9.15 -17.62
C ASN A 17 -12.94 -9.19 -17.65
N PRO A 18 -13.61 -8.97 -16.51
CA PRO A 18 -15.07 -9.05 -16.46
C PRO A 18 -15.68 -7.97 -17.34
N ILE A 19 -16.67 -8.36 -18.15
CA ILE A 19 -17.60 -7.41 -18.75
C ILE A 19 -18.72 -7.09 -17.75
N THR A 20 -19.59 -6.13 -18.09
CA THR A 20 -20.70 -5.71 -17.21
C THR A 20 -21.56 -6.89 -16.75
N TYR A 21 -21.86 -7.83 -17.65
CA TYR A 21 -22.67 -9.00 -17.33
C TYR A 21 -22.00 -9.92 -16.29
N ASP A 22 -20.67 -10.07 -16.35
CA ASP A 22 -19.92 -10.87 -15.40
C ASP A 22 -19.97 -10.24 -14.00
N LEU A 23 -19.79 -8.92 -13.90
CA LEU A 23 -19.93 -8.23 -12.61
C LEU A 23 -21.36 -8.33 -12.05
N VAL A 24 -22.38 -8.27 -12.90
CA VAL A 24 -23.79 -8.43 -12.47
C VAL A 24 -24.03 -9.80 -11.84
N THR A 25 -23.27 -10.85 -12.19
CA THR A 25 -23.41 -12.16 -11.52
C THR A 25 -23.09 -12.12 -10.03
N THR A 26 -22.34 -11.13 -9.54
CA THR A 26 -22.07 -10.94 -8.11
C THR A 26 -23.34 -10.69 -7.30
N TYR A 27 -24.43 -10.19 -7.90
CA TYR A 27 -25.75 -10.09 -7.25
C TYR A 27 -26.30 -11.43 -6.78
N LEU A 28 -25.90 -12.53 -7.43
CA LEU A 28 -26.32 -13.88 -7.06
C LEU A 28 -25.59 -14.38 -5.81
N CYS A 29 -24.59 -13.63 -5.32
CA CYS A 29 -23.73 -13.95 -4.19
C CYS A 29 -23.89 -12.90 -3.06
N PRO A 30 -25.03 -12.85 -2.36
CA PRO A 30 -25.31 -11.81 -1.34
C PRO A 30 -24.39 -11.91 -0.10
N ASP A 31 -23.72 -13.06 0.07
CA ASP A 31 -22.76 -13.31 1.16
C ASP A 31 -21.30 -13.05 0.75
N LEU A 32 -21.07 -12.36 -0.37
CA LEU A 32 -19.73 -12.10 -0.87
C LEU A 32 -18.94 -11.18 0.08
N GLU A 33 -17.82 -11.70 0.59
CA GLU A 33 -16.93 -11.02 1.53
C GLU A 33 -15.62 -10.58 0.88
N GLN A 34 -15.17 -11.32 -0.15
CA GLN A 34 -13.97 -11.04 -0.93
C GLN A 34 -14.24 -11.04 -2.43
N LEU A 35 -13.80 -9.99 -3.10
CA LEU A 35 -13.80 -9.87 -4.55
C LEU A 35 -12.36 -9.62 -5.03
N ARG A 36 -11.98 -10.29 -6.12
CA ARG A 36 -10.75 -9.98 -6.86
C ARG A 36 -11.10 -9.75 -8.32
N LEU A 37 -10.65 -8.64 -8.87
CA LEU A 37 -10.83 -8.31 -10.28
C LEU A 37 -9.46 -8.10 -10.92
N ASP A 38 -9.17 -8.91 -11.93
CA ASP A 38 -7.94 -8.83 -12.69
C ASP A 38 -8.27 -8.26 -14.08
N PHE A 39 -7.58 -7.20 -14.49
CA PHE A 39 -7.74 -6.56 -15.78
C PHE A 39 -6.42 -6.58 -16.55
N ILE A 40 -6.40 -7.28 -17.67
CA ILE A 40 -5.39 -7.14 -18.72
C ILE A 40 -5.99 -6.28 -19.81
N PHE A 41 -5.66 -4.98 -19.82
CA PHE A 41 -6.34 -4.00 -20.65
C PHE A 41 -6.15 -4.22 -22.15
N GLN A 42 -5.09 -4.91 -22.57
CA GLN A 42 -4.88 -5.29 -23.97
C GLN A 42 -6.02 -6.16 -24.51
N ASP A 43 -6.65 -6.94 -23.64
CA ASP A 43 -7.69 -7.90 -23.96
C ASP A 43 -9.09 -7.39 -23.54
N LEU A 44 -9.20 -6.17 -23.02
CA LEU A 44 -10.46 -5.61 -22.57
C LEU A 44 -11.27 -5.08 -23.76
N ILE A 45 -12.45 -5.68 -23.97
CA ILE A 45 -13.34 -5.32 -25.08
C ILE A 45 -14.15 -4.04 -24.74
N GLU A 46 -14.62 -3.94 -23.50
CA GLU A 46 -15.40 -2.81 -22.98
C GLU A 46 -15.12 -2.61 -21.48
N GLU A 47 -15.22 -1.36 -21.00
CA GLU A 47 -15.18 -1.08 -19.57
C GLU A 47 -16.48 -1.53 -18.90
N PRO A 48 -16.43 -2.33 -17.83
CA PRO A 48 -17.63 -2.82 -17.19
C PRO A 48 -18.31 -1.74 -16.34
N GLU A 49 -19.64 -1.79 -16.25
CA GLU A 49 -20.38 -0.96 -15.30
C GLU A 49 -20.18 -1.50 -13.86
N VAL A 50 -19.57 -0.68 -13.01
CA VAL A 50 -19.17 -1.07 -11.64
C VAL A 50 -20.20 -0.70 -10.58
N SER A 51 -21.33 -0.10 -10.96
CA SER A 51 -22.40 0.32 -10.05
C SER A 51 -22.93 -0.83 -9.18
N VAL A 52 -22.92 -2.06 -9.70
CA VAL A 52 -23.29 -3.29 -8.98
C VAL A 52 -22.49 -3.50 -7.70
N LEU A 53 -21.24 -3.04 -7.62
CA LEU A 53 -20.39 -3.23 -6.44
C LEU A 53 -20.99 -2.57 -5.19
N SER A 54 -21.79 -1.51 -5.37
CA SER A 54 -22.49 -0.83 -4.26
C SER A 54 -23.52 -1.71 -3.55
N SER A 55 -24.00 -2.77 -4.22
CA SER A 55 -24.95 -3.72 -3.63
C SER A 55 -24.29 -4.78 -2.74
N LEU A 56 -22.96 -4.91 -2.79
CA LEU A 56 -22.19 -5.94 -2.09
C LEU A 56 -21.93 -5.54 -0.63
N THR A 57 -22.99 -5.44 0.16
CA THR A 57 -22.96 -4.92 1.55
C THR A 57 -22.03 -5.66 2.51
N LYS A 58 -21.69 -6.93 2.20
CA LYS A 58 -20.76 -7.76 2.99
C LYS A 58 -19.33 -7.76 2.47
N LEU A 59 -19.05 -7.08 1.35
CA LEU A 59 -17.69 -7.00 0.81
C LEU A 59 -16.78 -6.27 1.81
N ARG A 60 -15.73 -6.95 2.25
CA ARG A 60 -14.71 -6.43 3.18
C ARG A 60 -13.32 -6.42 2.56
N LYS A 61 -13.06 -7.35 1.64
CA LYS A 61 -11.76 -7.53 1.01
C LYS A 61 -11.88 -7.33 -0.49
N PHE A 62 -11.15 -6.35 -1.02
CA PHE A 62 -11.12 -6.08 -2.44
C PHE A 62 -9.69 -6.07 -2.97
N GLU A 63 -9.46 -6.86 -4.02
CA GLU A 63 -8.20 -6.91 -4.74
C GLU A 63 -8.45 -6.48 -6.18
N ILE A 64 -7.78 -5.43 -6.63
CA ILE A 64 -7.87 -4.93 -8.01
C ILE A 64 -6.48 -5.03 -8.61
N ASN A 65 -6.36 -5.78 -9.71
CA ASN A 65 -5.10 -5.92 -10.43
C ASN A 65 -5.25 -5.36 -11.84
N PHE A 66 -4.58 -4.25 -12.09
CA PHE A 66 -4.46 -3.59 -13.38
C PHE A 66 -3.12 -3.99 -14.00
N TYR A 67 -3.17 -4.63 -15.16
CA TYR A 67 -2.01 -5.06 -15.93
C TYR A 67 -1.90 -4.27 -17.24
N ASP A 68 -0.68 -3.94 -17.64
CA ASP A 68 -0.29 -3.19 -18.86
C ASP A 68 -0.63 -1.70 -18.92
N GLN A 69 -1.82 -1.31 -18.45
CA GLN A 69 -2.26 0.09 -18.32
C GLN A 69 -3.09 0.24 -17.04
N CYS A 70 -3.43 1.47 -16.67
CA CYS A 70 -4.36 1.72 -15.58
C CYS A 70 -5.45 2.69 -16.05
N PHE A 71 -6.70 2.24 -16.02
CA PHE A 71 -7.86 3.11 -16.26
C PHE A 71 -8.30 3.70 -14.94
N TYR A 72 -7.80 4.91 -14.66
CA TYR A 72 -8.08 5.64 -13.43
C TYR A 72 -9.57 5.73 -13.12
N ASP A 73 -10.40 6.07 -14.11
CA ASP A 73 -11.85 6.25 -13.91
C ASP A 73 -12.55 4.94 -13.53
N LEU A 74 -12.11 3.81 -14.10
CA LEU A 74 -12.63 2.49 -13.74
C LEU A 74 -12.30 2.16 -12.28
N GLY A 75 -11.03 2.29 -11.88
CA GLY A 75 -10.61 2.06 -10.50
C GLY A 75 -11.30 3.00 -9.51
N LYS A 76 -11.44 4.27 -9.89
CA LYS A 76 -12.17 5.28 -9.12
C LYS A 76 -13.62 4.87 -8.92
N GLY A 77 -14.34 4.53 -10.00
CA GLY A 77 -15.73 4.11 -9.92
C GLY A 77 -15.93 2.88 -9.03
N MET A 78 -14.99 1.93 -9.06
CA MET A 78 -15.03 0.75 -8.18
C MET A 78 -14.90 1.14 -6.69
N LEU A 79 -13.93 2.01 -6.38
CA LEU A 79 -13.68 2.47 -5.01
C LEU A 79 -14.81 3.40 -4.50
N GLU A 80 -15.38 4.24 -5.34
CA GLU A 80 -16.56 5.04 -5.00
C GLU A 80 -17.79 4.15 -4.71
N ALA A 81 -17.93 3.05 -5.45
CA ALA A 81 -19.07 2.15 -5.28
C ALA A 81 -19.00 1.32 -3.97
N CYS A 82 -17.82 0.85 -3.56
CA CYS A 82 -17.71 -0.10 -2.43
C CYS A 82 -16.68 0.26 -1.35
N GLY A 83 -15.88 1.31 -1.52
CA GLY A 83 -14.75 1.65 -0.64
C GLY A 83 -15.14 1.80 0.84
N ALA A 84 -16.33 2.34 1.11
CA ALA A 84 -16.81 2.58 2.46
C ALA A 84 -16.98 1.30 3.30
N SER A 85 -17.17 0.13 2.67
CA SER A 85 -17.32 -1.14 3.39
C SER A 85 -16.02 -1.91 3.56
N LEU A 86 -14.93 -1.48 2.91
CA LEU A 86 -13.69 -2.25 2.86
C LEU A 86 -12.87 -2.12 4.14
N THR A 87 -12.34 -3.25 4.58
CA THR A 87 -11.31 -3.32 5.64
C THR A 87 -9.97 -3.77 5.07
N TYR A 88 -9.96 -4.36 3.87
CA TYR A 88 -8.75 -4.75 3.15
C TYR A 88 -8.84 -4.28 1.71
N LEU A 89 -7.81 -3.58 1.26
CA LEU A 89 -7.65 -3.17 -0.12
C LEU A 89 -6.25 -3.54 -0.63
N SER A 90 -6.19 -4.22 -1.77
CA SER A 90 -4.97 -4.43 -2.53
C SER A 90 -5.14 -3.88 -3.92
N LEU A 91 -4.26 -2.97 -4.31
CA LEU A 91 -4.24 -2.34 -5.62
C LEU A 91 -2.90 -2.64 -6.29
N HIS A 92 -2.92 -3.50 -7.29
CA HIS A 92 -1.82 -3.60 -8.23
C HIS A 92 -2.09 -2.63 -9.38
N LEU A 93 -1.41 -1.49 -9.37
CA LEU A 93 -1.51 -0.48 -10.41
C LEU A 93 -0.34 -0.71 -11.37
N ALA A 94 -0.63 -0.91 -12.67
CA ALA A 94 0.37 -1.16 -13.70
C ALA A 94 1.47 -0.08 -13.80
N ASP A 95 2.33 -0.20 -14.80
CA ASP A 95 3.52 0.62 -15.08
C ASP A 95 3.24 2.12 -15.41
N ASP A 96 2.26 2.80 -14.81
CA ASP A 96 1.99 4.24 -15.05
C ASP A 96 1.99 5.05 -13.75
N TRP A 97 2.97 5.94 -13.60
CA TRP A 97 3.14 6.81 -12.43
C TRP A 97 2.00 7.83 -12.31
N PHE A 98 1.46 8.28 -13.45
CA PHE A 98 0.57 9.43 -13.51
C PHE A 98 -0.74 9.20 -12.75
N VAL A 99 -1.21 7.96 -12.71
CA VAL A 99 -2.47 7.58 -12.03
C VAL A 99 -2.28 7.25 -10.55
N VAL A 100 -1.03 7.08 -10.08
CA VAL A 100 -0.74 6.60 -8.73
C VAL A 100 -1.21 7.61 -7.68
N ALA A 101 -0.83 8.88 -7.80
CA ALA A 101 -1.25 9.93 -6.88
C ALA A 101 -2.78 10.16 -6.88
N PRO A 102 -3.45 10.28 -8.04
CA PRO A 102 -4.91 10.31 -8.10
C PRO A 102 -5.59 9.11 -7.40
N VAL A 103 -5.06 7.89 -7.58
CA VAL A 103 -5.63 6.70 -6.90
C VAL A 103 -5.44 6.78 -5.39
N HIS A 104 -4.32 7.28 -4.87
CA HIS A 104 -4.17 7.51 -3.43
C HIS A 104 -5.24 8.48 -2.89
N ASN A 105 -5.51 9.57 -3.61
CA ASN A 105 -6.53 10.55 -3.22
C ASN A 105 -7.93 9.91 -3.17
N VAL A 106 -8.26 9.06 -4.15
CA VAL A 106 -9.54 8.32 -4.16
C VAL A 106 -9.62 7.35 -2.98
N VAL A 107 -8.55 6.59 -2.71
CA VAL A 107 -8.53 5.66 -1.57
C VAL A 107 -8.73 6.42 -0.26
N ALA A 108 -8.01 7.53 -0.05
CA ALA A 108 -8.18 8.40 1.12
C ALA A 108 -9.62 8.93 1.24
N SER A 109 -10.26 9.28 0.12
CA SER A 109 -11.62 9.83 0.14
C SER A 109 -12.72 8.79 0.34
N CYS A 110 -12.52 7.56 -0.16
CA CYS A 110 -13.58 6.57 -0.27
C CYS A 110 -13.48 5.41 0.73
N CYS A 111 -12.31 5.17 1.33
CA CYS A 111 -12.02 3.95 2.09
C CYS A 111 -11.65 4.22 3.58
N PRO A 112 -12.58 4.73 4.41
CA PRO A 112 -12.29 5.13 5.78
C PRO A 112 -12.08 3.95 6.75
N ASN A 113 -12.55 2.75 6.39
CA ASN A 113 -12.58 1.58 7.29
C ASN A 113 -11.40 0.61 7.07
N LEU A 114 -10.41 1.00 6.28
CA LEU A 114 -9.26 0.14 5.98
C LEU A 114 -8.48 -0.20 7.24
N VAL A 115 -8.18 -1.49 7.38
CA VAL A 115 -7.25 -2.08 8.34
C VAL A 115 -5.96 -2.48 7.64
N THR A 116 -6.05 -2.85 6.36
CA THR A 116 -4.93 -3.30 5.53
C THR A 116 -4.98 -2.65 4.16
N LEU A 117 -3.88 -2.03 3.76
CA LEU A 117 -3.72 -1.35 2.47
C LEU A 117 -2.42 -1.80 1.80
N LEU A 118 -2.56 -2.38 0.62
CA LEU A 118 -1.44 -2.83 -0.21
C LEU A 118 -1.47 -2.06 -1.52
N TYR A 119 -0.38 -1.37 -1.83
CA TYR A 119 -0.08 -0.88 -3.16
C TYR A 119 1.03 -1.70 -3.77
N SER A 120 0.80 -2.20 -4.98
CA SER A 120 1.81 -2.87 -5.78
C SER A 120 1.84 -2.39 -7.24
N GLY A 121 2.92 -2.73 -7.95
CA GLY A 121 3.16 -2.33 -9.33
C GLY A 121 4.64 -2.01 -9.62
N ASP A 122 5.06 -2.23 -10.87
CA ASP A 122 6.37 -1.85 -11.39
C ASP A 122 6.25 -0.55 -12.19
N TYR A 123 6.17 0.57 -11.48
CA TYR A 123 5.91 1.84 -12.15
C TYR A 123 7.06 2.19 -13.11
N LYS A 124 6.83 2.25 -14.43
CA LYS A 124 7.79 2.79 -15.41
C LYS A 124 7.37 4.20 -15.85
N ALA A 125 8.33 5.11 -15.95
CA ALA A 125 8.05 6.52 -16.18
C ALA A 125 7.77 6.83 -17.67
N ARG A 126 6.56 7.32 -17.98
CA ARG A 126 6.31 8.26 -19.09
C ARG A 126 6.36 9.72 -18.64
N HIS A 127 6.17 9.95 -17.33
CA HIS A 127 6.11 11.23 -16.64
C HIS A 127 7.18 11.30 -15.55
N THR A 128 7.55 12.50 -15.09
CA THR A 128 8.49 12.62 -13.98
C THR A 128 7.81 12.30 -12.64
N LEU A 129 8.60 12.00 -11.61
CA LEU A 129 8.05 11.69 -10.29
C LEU A 129 7.37 12.91 -9.68
N GLU A 130 7.98 14.08 -9.88
CA GLU A 130 7.49 15.36 -9.38
C GLU A 130 6.11 15.70 -9.96
N GLU A 131 5.91 15.50 -11.27
CA GLU A 131 4.61 15.70 -11.93
C GLU A 131 3.51 14.80 -11.35
N CYS A 132 3.89 13.63 -10.85
CA CYS A 132 2.96 12.69 -10.23
C CYS A 132 2.67 13.09 -8.78
N ASP A 133 3.72 13.38 -7.99
CA ASP A 133 3.61 13.76 -6.59
C ASP A 133 2.85 15.08 -6.38
N ASP A 134 2.94 16.03 -7.31
CA ASP A 134 2.20 17.30 -7.29
C ASP A 134 0.67 17.11 -7.34
N GLN A 135 0.19 15.92 -7.72
CA GLN A 135 -1.23 15.59 -7.75
C GLN A 135 -1.74 14.99 -6.42
N LEU A 136 -0.87 14.74 -5.44
CA LEU A 136 -1.30 14.28 -4.11
C LEU A 136 -2.07 15.39 -3.39
N ASP A 137 -3.29 15.09 -2.98
CA ASP A 137 -4.20 16.08 -2.39
C ASP A 137 -4.06 16.13 -0.86
N PHE A 138 -3.08 16.88 -0.37
CA PHE A 138 -2.90 17.13 1.06
C PHE A 138 -4.01 17.99 1.70
N ALA A 139 -5.01 18.46 0.94
CA ALA A 139 -6.18 19.15 1.50
C ALA A 139 -7.27 18.17 1.96
N ILE A 140 -7.16 16.87 1.64
CA ILE A 140 -8.05 15.84 2.17
C ILE A 140 -7.97 15.87 3.71
N PRO A 141 -9.11 16.07 4.42
CA PRO A 141 -9.10 16.14 5.87
C PRO A 141 -8.56 14.86 6.51
N GLY A 142 -7.54 14.98 7.36
CA GLY A 142 -6.92 13.86 8.06
C GLY A 142 -7.54 13.55 9.44
N PRO A 143 -7.35 12.33 9.97
CA PRO A 143 -6.82 11.14 9.30
C PRO A 143 -7.91 10.44 8.47
N ALA A 144 -7.58 10.03 7.24
CA ALA A 144 -8.53 9.36 6.35
C ALA A 144 -8.68 7.87 6.64
N HIS A 145 -7.65 7.24 7.20
CA HIS A 145 -7.62 5.83 7.54
C HIS A 145 -7.33 5.63 9.03
N PRO A 146 -8.26 6.03 9.92
CA PRO A 146 -8.04 5.99 11.37
C PRO A 146 -7.80 4.57 11.92
N ASN A 147 -8.24 3.53 11.20
CA ASN A 147 -8.13 2.14 11.62
C ASN A 147 -7.02 1.37 10.87
N LEU A 148 -6.21 2.05 10.06
CA LEU A 148 -5.21 1.38 9.23
C LEU A 148 -4.04 0.90 10.08
N LEU A 149 -3.87 -0.41 10.14
CA LEU A 149 -2.82 -1.07 10.92
C LEU A 149 -1.67 -1.54 10.03
N HIS A 150 -1.98 -1.98 8.81
CA HIS A 150 -1.02 -2.62 7.92
C HIS A 150 -0.92 -1.87 6.59
N LEU A 151 0.26 -1.30 6.33
CA LEU A 151 0.58 -0.65 5.07
C LEU A 151 1.73 -1.40 4.38
N LYS A 152 1.52 -1.76 3.12
CA LYS A 152 2.59 -2.23 2.25
C LYS A 152 2.58 -1.45 0.94
N VAL A 153 3.74 -0.94 0.57
CA VAL A 153 3.94 -0.16 -0.64
C VAL A 153 5.10 -0.80 -1.41
N THR A 154 4.84 -1.24 -2.63
CA THR A 154 5.86 -1.65 -3.59
C THR A 154 5.96 -0.65 -4.74
N GLY A 155 6.88 -0.91 -5.69
CA GLY A 155 7.22 0.04 -6.74
C GLY A 155 7.89 1.30 -6.17
N VAL A 156 7.99 2.39 -6.93
CA VAL A 156 8.57 3.66 -6.47
C VAL A 156 7.85 4.23 -5.23
N VAL A 157 8.62 4.45 -4.17
CA VAL A 157 8.19 5.15 -2.95
C VAL A 157 8.91 6.49 -2.88
N SER A 158 8.20 7.57 -3.18
CA SER A 158 8.72 8.94 -3.08
C SER A 158 8.53 9.54 -1.70
N ASP A 159 9.24 10.63 -1.45
CA ASP A 159 9.08 11.44 -0.25
C ASP A 159 7.63 11.90 -0.02
N GLN A 160 6.98 12.48 -1.04
CA GLN A 160 5.62 13.00 -0.90
C GLN A 160 4.59 11.89 -0.72
N ARG A 161 4.76 10.77 -1.44
CA ARG A 161 3.88 9.61 -1.33
C ARG A 161 3.90 9.03 0.08
N LEU A 162 5.10 8.82 0.65
CA LEU A 162 5.20 8.31 2.02
C LEU A 162 4.59 9.30 3.01
N ARG A 163 4.88 10.59 2.87
CA ARG A 163 4.32 11.64 3.74
C ARG A 163 2.79 11.65 3.70
N PHE A 164 2.20 11.55 2.51
CA PHE A 164 0.75 11.49 2.32
C PHE A 164 0.15 10.29 3.04
N LEU A 165 0.68 9.08 2.78
CA LEU A 165 0.20 7.85 3.41
C LEU A 165 0.28 7.89 4.93
N LEU A 166 1.42 8.35 5.47
CA LEU A 166 1.61 8.45 6.91
C LEU A 166 0.71 9.53 7.54
N SER A 167 0.38 10.63 6.85
CA SER A 167 -0.56 11.62 7.40
C SER A 167 -1.99 11.10 7.57
N HIS A 168 -2.37 10.04 6.85
CA HIS A 168 -3.71 9.47 6.91
C HIS A 168 -3.82 8.20 7.77
N GLY A 169 -2.71 7.58 8.18
CA GLY A 169 -2.67 6.36 8.98
C GLY A 169 -1.98 6.52 10.34
N PRO A 170 -2.65 7.09 11.36
CA PRO A 170 -2.04 7.32 12.68
C PRO A 170 -1.84 6.03 13.52
N ALA A 171 -2.63 4.98 13.26
CA ALA A 171 -2.64 3.73 14.03
C ALA A 171 -1.77 2.62 13.42
N LEU A 172 -0.86 2.98 12.51
CA LEU A 172 -0.05 2.00 11.77
C LEU A 172 0.83 1.18 12.72
N GLN A 173 0.72 -0.14 12.62
CA GLN A 173 1.52 -1.11 13.35
C GLN A 173 2.61 -1.73 12.49
N THR A 174 2.34 -1.91 11.19
CA THR A 174 3.31 -2.52 10.27
C THR A 174 3.44 -1.70 8.99
N ILE A 175 4.66 -1.34 8.62
CA ILE A 175 4.97 -0.62 7.38
C ILE A 175 5.98 -1.41 6.57
N HIS A 176 5.60 -1.84 5.37
CA HIS A 176 6.49 -2.55 4.44
C HIS A 176 6.75 -1.68 3.22
N LEU A 177 7.94 -1.10 3.12
CA LEU A 177 8.42 -0.34 1.97
C LEU A 177 9.21 -1.27 1.07
N ASP A 178 8.50 -2.16 0.36
CA ASP A 178 9.05 -3.24 -0.48
C ASP A 178 9.38 -2.76 -1.91
N GLY A 179 9.45 -1.45 -2.11
CA GLY A 179 9.55 -0.78 -3.39
C GLY A 179 10.96 -0.38 -3.84
N GLU A 180 11.04 0.48 -4.85
CA GLU A 180 12.24 1.27 -5.16
C GLU A 180 12.25 2.50 -4.26
N LEU A 181 13.28 2.63 -3.44
CA LEU A 181 13.38 3.64 -2.39
C LEU A 181 14.39 4.76 -2.71
N GLU A 182 14.86 4.85 -3.95
CA GLU A 182 15.87 5.84 -4.38
C GLU A 182 15.39 7.29 -4.22
N TRP A 183 14.07 7.49 -4.22
CA TRP A 183 13.41 8.79 -4.11
C TRP A 183 12.89 9.11 -2.70
N LEU A 184 13.27 8.27 -1.72
CA LEU A 184 12.93 8.46 -0.32
C LEU A 184 14.19 8.85 0.47
N HIS A 185 14.14 9.97 1.17
CA HIS A 185 15.27 10.48 1.93
C HIS A 185 15.05 10.39 3.44
N ASP A 186 16.15 10.25 4.20
CA ASP A 186 16.13 10.25 5.67
C ASP A 186 15.39 11.48 6.25
N SER A 187 15.57 12.65 5.64
CA SER A 187 14.91 13.90 6.06
C SER A 187 13.38 13.81 6.00
N THR A 188 12.84 13.01 5.08
CA THR A 188 11.40 12.85 4.94
C THR A 188 10.83 11.93 5.99
N LEU A 189 11.53 10.84 6.33
CA LEU A 189 11.15 10.01 7.47
C LEU A 189 11.18 10.81 8.77
N VAL A 190 12.19 11.67 8.96
CA VAL A 190 12.25 12.61 10.10
C VAL A 190 11.01 13.51 10.12
N ALA A 191 10.71 14.20 9.01
CA ALA A 191 9.59 15.13 8.94
C ALA A 191 8.24 14.42 9.11
N ALA A 192 8.09 13.22 8.56
CA ALA A 192 6.87 12.43 8.69
C ALA A 192 6.65 11.97 10.13
N LEU A 193 7.69 11.49 10.82
CA LEU A 193 7.61 11.09 12.22
C LEU A 193 7.34 12.26 13.18
N GLN A 194 7.75 13.48 12.82
CA GLN A 194 7.38 14.68 13.60
C GLN A 194 5.88 14.99 13.52
N ILE A 195 5.23 14.66 12.39
CA ILE A 195 3.80 14.92 12.16
C ILE A 195 2.95 13.75 12.68
N ASN A 196 3.36 12.53 12.37
CA ASN A 196 2.76 11.29 12.85
C ASN A 196 3.85 10.44 13.52
N PRO A 197 3.98 10.48 14.86
CA PRO A 197 5.00 9.73 15.60
C PRO A 197 4.88 8.21 15.52
N LEU A 198 3.79 7.69 14.95
CA LEU A 198 3.50 6.25 14.83
C LEU A 198 3.63 5.53 16.19
N PRO A 199 2.79 5.89 17.18
CA PRO A 199 2.92 5.39 18.55
C PRO A 199 2.69 3.88 18.67
N ASP A 200 2.00 3.27 17.71
CA ASP A 200 1.68 1.84 17.69
C ASP A 200 2.59 1.02 16.77
N LEU A 201 3.64 1.63 16.20
CA LEU A 201 4.51 0.95 15.23
C LEU A 201 5.26 -0.21 15.87
N GLU A 202 5.00 -1.42 15.39
CA GLU A 202 5.65 -2.65 15.83
C GLU A 202 6.71 -3.14 14.84
N GLU A 203 6.51 -2.87 13.55
CA GLU A 203 7.34 -3.45 12.49
C GLU A 203 7.52 -2.50 11.30
N ILE A 204 8.76 -2.36 10.85
CA ILE A 204 9.08 -1.65 9.61
C ILE A 204 10.11 -2.40 8.77
N TRP A 205 9.82 -2.53 7.47
CA TRP A 205 10.73 -3.16 6.50
C TRP A 205 11.06 -2.18 5.39
N PHE A 206 12.35 -2.12 5.08
CA PHE A 206 12.86 -1.39 3.93
C PHE A 206 13.24 -2.37 2.83
N ASN A 207 13.15 -1.95 1.58
CA ASN A 207 13.86 -2.59 0.50
C ASN A 207 15.23 -1.91 0.31
N VAL A 208 15.95 -2.31 -0.74
CA VAL A 208 17.17 -1.65 -1.19
C VAL A 208 16.93 -0.15 -1.41
N SER A 209 17.82 0.68 -0.87
CA SER A 209 17.81 2.14 -1.03
C SER A 209 19.24 2.66 -1.01
N THR A 210 19.61 3.61 -1.88
CA THR A 210 20.87 4.36 -1.71
C THR A 210 20.71 5.65 -0.88
N THR A 211 19.48 6.09 -0.63
CA THR A 211 19.17 7.41 -0.04
C THR A 211 18.60 7.33 1.38
N VAL A 212 17.98 6.22 1.75
CA VAL A 212 17.62 5.90 3.14
C VAL A 212 18.79 5.19 3.80
N THR A 213 19.31 5.77 4.88
CA THR A 213 20.49 5.25 5.58
C THR A 213 20.15 4.69 6.96
N LEU A 214 21.16 4.15 7.64
CA LEU A 214 21.03 3.74 9.04
C LEU A 214 20.72 4.91 10.00
N ALA A 215 20.81 6.17 9.57
CA ALA A 215 20.34 7.31 10.35
C ALA A 215 18.83 7.24 10.61
N SER A 216 18.03 6.84 9.61
CA SER A 216 16.60 6.59 9.78
C SER A 216 16.31 5.48 10.80
N VAL A 217 17.14 4.43 10.82
CA VAL A 217 17.03 3.36 11.82
C VAL A 217 17.32 3.88 13.22
N ARG A 218 18.35 4.71 13.39
CA ARG A 218 18.67 5.34 14.69
C ARG A 218 17.52 6.22 15.17
N LEU A 219 16.88 6.98 14.28
CA LEU A 219 15.72 7.80 14.62
C LEU A 219 14.53 6.97 15.09
N LEU A 220 14.23 5.86 14.40
CA LEU A 220 13.15 4.95 14.76
C LEU A 220 13.38 4.32 16.14
N LEU A 221 14.62 3.94 16.46
CA LEU A 221 15.01 3.43 17.78
C LEU A 221 14.89 4.47 18.91
N GLN A 222 14.80 5.76 18.57
CA GLN A 222 14.64 6.85 19.54
C GLN A 222 13.17 7.23 19.76
N GLN A 223 12.24 6.70 18.94
CA GLN A 223 10.81 6.95 19.13
C GLN A 223 10.26 6.14 20.30
N ASP A 224 9.27 6.69 20.98
CA ASP A 224 8.52 5.99 22.03
C ASP A 224 7.39 5.18 21.39
N ASN A 225 7.74 4.02 20.83
CA ASN A 225 6.80 3.10 20.19
C ASN A 225 7.18 1.64 20.50
N PRO A 226 6.24 0.68 20.35
CA PRO A 226 6.45 -0.73 20.68
C PRO A 226 7.20 -1.49 19.57
N LEU A 227 8.21 -0.87 18.96
CA LEU A 227 8.90 -1.41 17.79
C LEU A 227 9.66 -2.69 18.14
N LYS A 228 9.24 -3.79 17.50
CA LYS A 228 9.78 -5.15 17.67
C LYS A 228 10.72 -5.56 16.55
N CYS A 229 10.59 -4.98 15.35
CA CYS A 229 11.36 -5.41 14.19
C CYS A 229 11.68 -4.29 13.19
N ILE A 230 12.94 -4.23 12.76
CA ILE A 230 13.39 -3.45 11.60
C ILE A 230 14.11 -4.38 10.62
N GLY A 231 13.58 -4.47 9.40
CA GLY A 231 14.00 -5.44 8.40
C GLY A 231 14.87 -4.91 7.26
N ARG A 232 15.70 -5.80 6.69
CA ARG A 232 16.45 -5.64 5.41
C ARG A 232 17.44 -4.47 5.38
N LEU A 233 18.31 -4.42 6.38
CA LEU A 233 19.25 -3.30 6.61
C LEU A 233 20.54 -3.32 5.75
N CYS A 234 20.73 -4.31 4.89
CA CYS A 234 22.00 -4.60 4.21
C CYS A 234 22.34 -3.71 3.01
N HIS A 235 21.37 -2.93 2.52
CA HIS A 235 21.49 -2.06 1.35
C HIS A 235 20.75 -0.75 1.63
N MET A 236 21.07 -0.13 2.77
CA MET A 236 20.53 1.17 3.17
C MET A 236 21.64 2.23 3.06
N GLY A 237 21.69 2.93 1.94
CA GLY A 237 22.80 3.82 1.60
C GLY A 237 24.12 3.07 1.50
N GLU A 238 25.18 3.69 2.01
CA GLU A 238 26.52 3.11 2.09
C GLU A 238 26.74 2.28 3.37
N ALA A 239 25.66 1.77 3.98
CA ALA A 239 25.71 1.05 5.26
C ALA A 239 26.75 -0.07 5.27
N THR A 240 27.68 0.04 6.21
CA THR A 240 28.72 -0.95 6.45
C THR A 240 28.31 -1.95 7.52
N MET A 241 28.92 -3.14 7.51
CA MET A 241 28.77 -4.11 8.60
C MET A 241 29.22 -3.54 9.96
N GLY A 242 30.18 -2.60 9.96
CA GLY A 242 30.64 -1.91 11.16
C GLY A 242 29.54 -1.07 11.80
N GLU A 243 28.88 -0.22 11.01
CA GLU A 243 27.76 0.62 11.49
C GLU A 243 26.56 -0.24 11.96
N TYR A 244 26.31 -1.36 11.29
CA TYR A 244 25.30 -2.31 11.74
C TYR A 244 25.65 -2.94 13.10
N GLN A 245 26.92 -3.27 13.32
CA GLN A 245 27.38 -3.77 14.62
C GLN A 245 27.25 -2.71 15.73
N GLU A 246 27.46 -1.43 15.42
CA GLU A 246 27.20 -0.34 16.35
C GLU A 246 25.71 -0.23 16.72
N LEU A 247 24.81 -0.38 15.75
CA LEU A 247 23.37 -0.43 16.02
C LEU A 247 22.99 -1.58 16.94
N LEU A 248 23.53 -2.78 16.70
CA LEU A 248 23.32 -3.94 17.57
C LEU A 248 23.86 -3.70 18.98
N ALA A 249 25.03 -3.04 19.10
CA ALA A 249 25.58 -2.66 20.40
C ALA A 249 24.67 -1.66 21.12
N HIS A 250 24.13 -0.67 20.41
CA HIS A 250 23.18 0.30 20.96
C HIS A 250 21.90 -0.38 21.48
N VAL A 251 21.30 -1.27 20.71
CA VAL A 251 20.12 -2.08 21.10
C VAL A 251 20.39 -2.84 22.40
N ARG A 252 21.54 -3.51 22.50
CA ARG A 252 21.93 -4.25 23.71
C ARG A 252 22.19 -3.33 24.90
N GLN A 253 22.88 -2.22 24.68
CA GLN A 253 23.22 -1.27 25.74
C GLN A 253 21.96 -0.65 26.37
N HIS A 254 20.91 -0.44 25.58
CA HIS A 254 19.65 0.14 26.03
C HIS A 254 18.58 -0.92 26.35
N ASN A 255 18.92 -2.22 26.30
CA ASN A 255 18.01 -3.35 26.52
C ASN A 255 16.71 -3.26 25.68
N LEU A 256 16.82 -2.81 24.43
CA LEU A 256 15.68 -2.74 23.53
C LEU A 256 15.32 -4.17 23.08
N ASP A 257 14.06 -4.58 23.28
CA ASP A 257 13.54 -5.87 22.80
C ASP A 257 13.16 -5.76 21.31
N ILE A 258 14.16 -5.48 20.48
CA ILE A 258 13.99 -5.23 19.05
C ILE A 258 14.91 -6.11 18.21
N LYS A 259 14.35 -6.68 17.15
CA LYS A 259 15.08 -7.46 16.16
C LYS A 259 15.51 -6.57 14.99
N LEU A 260 16.81 -6.42 14.81
CA LEU A 260 17.39 -5.86 13.58
C LEU A 260 17.74 -7.00 12.61
N ILE A 261 17.27 -6.93 11.38
CA ILE A 261 17.50 -7.98 10.37
C ILE A 261 18.39 -7.45 9.25
N TRP A 262 19.61 -7.97 9.21
CA TRP A 262 20.54 -7.79 8.10
C TRP A 262 20.38 -8.93 7.09
N VAL A 263 20.04 -8.62 5.83
CA VAL A 263 19.78 -9.63 4.79
C VAL A 263 20.89 -9.58 3.72
N THR A 264 22.02 -10.24 3.94
CA THR A 264 23.04 -10.30 2.86
C THR A 264 22.52 -11.06 1.63
N ASP A 265 22.53 -10.44 0.45
CA ASP A 265 22.30 -11.18 -0.80
C ASP A 265 23.48 -12.15 -1.04
N GLU A 266 23.22 -13.45 -0.91
CA GLU A 266 24.25 -14.49 -1.10
C GLU A 266 24.81 -14.51 -2.54
N ARG A 267 24.14 -13.86 -3.50
CA ARG A 267 24.60 -13.76 -4.89
C ARG A 267 25.79 -12.80 -5.07
N ILE A 268 26.02 -11.89 -4.11
CA ILE A 268 27.13 -10.93 -4.14
C ILE A 268 28.46 -11.59 -3.67
N LYS A 269 28.41 -12.81 -3.13
CA LYS A 269 29.60 -13.55 -2.67
C LYS A 269 30.30 -14.36 -3.79
N LYS A 270 30.05 -14.09 -5.06
CA LYS A 270 30.68 -14.78 -6.21
C LYS A 270 31.51 -13.84 -7.06
#